data_AF-A0A843KK41-F1
#
_entry.id   AF-A0A843KK41-F1
#
_cell.length_a   1.000
_cell.length_b   1.000
_cell.length_c   1.000
_cell.angle_alpha   90.00
_cell.angle_beta   90.00
_cell.angle_gamma   90.00
#
_symmetry.space_group_name_H-M   'P 1'
#
loop_
_entity.id
_entity.type
_entity.pdbx_description
1 polymer ?
#
loop_
_entity_poly.entity_id
_entity_poly.type
_entity_poly.pdbx_seq_one_letter_code
_entity_poly.pdbx_strand_id
1 'polypeptide(L)' 'MIFELFEELNRQEMTLIIVTHNLELARKAHRMYTLKDGQIVGCRDMSRNGEMQG' A
#
# COMPACT_ATOMS: atom_id res chain seq x y z
N MET A 1 -13.48 0.66 -10.55
CA MET A 1 -13.52 1.61 -9.39
C MET A 1 -12.12 2.21 -9.22
N ILE A 2 -11.96 3.32 -8.46
CA ILE A 2 -10.70 4.11 -8.33
C ILE A 2 -9.40 3.31 -8.08
N PHE A 3 -9.51 2.09 -7.53
CA PHE A 3 -8.40 1.16 -7.36
C PHE A 3 -7.66 0.82 -8.66
N GLU A 4 -8.38 0.65 -9.77
CA GLU A 4 -7.80 0.31 -11.08
C GLU A 4 -6.89 1.44 -11.58
N LEU A 5 -7.29 2.69 -11.34
CA LEU A 5 -6.47 3.86 -11.64
C LEU A 5 -5.18 3.87 -10.81
N PHE A 6 -5.25 3.55 -9.52
CA PHE A 6 -4.05 3.48 -8.68
C PHE A 6 -3.09 2.38 -9.14
N GLU A 7 -3.62 1.23 -9.53
CA GLU A 7 -2.82 0.14 -10.09
C GLU A 7 -2.16 0.55 -11.43
N GLU A 8 -2.88 1.25 -12.30
CA GLU A 8 -2.33 1.76 -13.56
C GLU A 8 -1.22 2.79 -13.35
N LEU A 9 -1.46 3.77 -12.49
CA LEU A 9 -0.48 4.81 -12.16
C LEU A 9 0.79 4.23 -11.51
N ASN A 10 0.65 3.23 -10.65
CA ASN A 10 1.78 2.53 -10.04
C ASN A 10 2.57 1.72 -11.09
N ARG A 11 1.89 1.11 -12.08
CA ARG A 11 2.55 0.44 -13.23
C ARG A 11 3.31 1.42 -14.13
N GLN A 12 2.94 2.70 -14.12
CA GLN A 12 3.65 3.78 -14.82
C GLN A 12 4.84 4.34 -14.00
N GLU A 13 5.32 3.60 -12.99
CA GLU A 13 6.42 3.97 -12.09
C GLU A 13 6.18 5.27 -11.30
N MET A 14 4.92 5.72 -11.21
CA MET A 14 4.58 6.87 -10.39
C MET A 14 4.55 6.50 -8.91
N THR A 15 5.18 7.34 -8.08
CA THR A 15 5.09 7.19 -6.62
C THR A 15 3.73 7.67 -6.13
N LEU A 16 2.96 6.76 -5.52
CA LEU A 16 1.65 7.05 -4.94
C LEU A 16 1.70 7.02 -3.41
N ILE A 17 1.15 8.05 -2.77
CA ILE A 17 0.90 8.08 -1.34
C ILE A 17 -0.61 8.16 -1.13
N ILE A 18 -1.17 7.16 -0.45
CA ILE A 18 -2.61 7.05 -0.24
C ILE A 18 -2.87 6.99 1.27
N VAL A 19 -3.73 7.88 1.76
CA VAL A 19 -4.21 7.87 3.15
C VAL A 19 -5.63 7.31 3.15
N THR A 20 -5.84 6.23 3.90
CA THR A 20 -7.15 5.56 3.95
C THR A 20 -7.35 4.84 5.28
N HIS A 21 -8.61 4.71 5.70
CA HIS A 21 -9.02 3.79 6.76
C HIS A 21 -9.44 2.42 6.24
N ASN A 22 -9.47 2.22 4.92
CA ASN A 22 -9.76 0.92 4.31
C ASN A 22 -8.50 0.03 4.31
N LEU A 23 -8.48 -0.95 5.21
CA LEU A 23 -7.35 -1.86 5.37
C LEU A 23 -7.14 -2.78 4.15
N GLU A 24 -8.18 -3.13 3.41
CA GLU A 24 -8.06 -3.95 2.19
C GLU A 24 -7.28 -3.21 1.10
N LEU A 25 -7.52 -1.90 0.95
CA LEU A 25 -6.73 -1.06 0.06
C LEU A 25 -5.28 -0.91 0.57
N ALA A 26 -5.11 -0.62 1.86
CA ALA A 26 -3.78 -0.41 2.43
C ALA A 26 -2.88 -1.65 2.26
N ARG A 27 -3.45 -2.86 2.35
CA ARG A 27 -2.74 -4.14 2.15
C ARG A 27 -2.23 -4.35 0.73
N LYS A 28 -2.80 -3.68 -0.28
CA LYS A 28 -2.35 -3.76 -1.68
C LYS A 28 -1.13 -2.86 -1.96
N ALA A 29 -0.81 -1.92 -1.08
CA ALA A 29 0.34 -1.04 -1.25
C ALA A 29 1.65 -1.79 -0.97
N HIS A 30 2.73 -1.42 -1.67
CA HIS A 30 4.07 -1.97 -1.42
C HIS A 30 4.57 -1.69 0.01
N ARG A 31 4.16 -0.56 0.59
CA ARG A 31 4.52 -0.15 1.96
C ARG A 31 3.28 0.38 2.66
N MET A 32 3.13 0.03 3.93
CA MET A 32 2.05 0.51 4.78
C MET A 32 2.61 1.12 6.05
N TYR A 33 2.23 2.36 6.33
CA TYR A 33 2.52 3.05 7.59
C TYR A 33 1.24 3.23 8.39
N THR A 34 1.32 3.00 9.71
CA THR A 34 0.21 3.25 10.63
C THR A 34 0.47 4.53 11.41
N LEU A 35 -0.46 5.47 11.32
CA LEU A 35 -0.42 6.72 12.07
C LEU A 35 -1.35 6.64 13.28
N LYS A 36 -0.88 7.13 14.43
CA LYS A 36 -1.68 7.32 15.64
C LYS A 36 -1.15 8.52 16.41
N ASP A 37 -2.05 9.41 16.84
CA ASP A 37 -1.72 10.58 17.66
C ASP A 37 -0.58 11.44 17.08
N GLY A 38 -0.58 11.65 15.75
CA GLY A 38 0.43 12.44 15.05
C GLY A 38 1.78 11.73 14.83
N GLN A 39 1.89 10.46 15.22
CA GLN A 39 3.13 9.68 15.14
C GLN A 39 2.97 8.46 14.23
N ILE A 40 4.05 8.06 13.57
CA ILE A 40 4.12 6.77 12.88
C ILE A 40 4.41 5.69 13.94
N VAL A 41 3.45 4.81 14.17
CA VAL A 41 3.53 3.75 15.18
C VAL A 41 3.79 2.36 14.57
N GLY A 42 3.87 2.27 13.24
CA GLY A 42 4.20 1.02 12.56
C GLY A 42 4.56 1.23 11.09
N CYS A 43 5.42 0.36 10.58
CA CYS A 43 5.80 0.26 9.17
C CYS A 43 5.80 -1.21 8.76
N ARG A 44 5.24 -1.53 7.59
CA ARG A 44 5.29 -2.85 6.99
C ARG A 44 5.67 -2.74 5.51
N ASP A 45 6.65 -3.53 5.11
CA ASP A 45 6.99 -3.74 3.72
C ASP A 45 6.23 -4.97 3.20
N MET A 46 5.32 -4.75 2.26
CA MET A 46 4.43 -5.78 1.71
C MET A 46 4.98 -6.36 0.38
N SER A 47 6.11 -5.84 -0.12
CA SER A 47 6.70 -6.25 -1.40
C SER A 47 7.33 -7.65 -1.40
N ARG A 48 7.38 -8.33 -0.24
CA ARG A 48 8.07 -9.63 -0.05
C ARG A 48 7.19 -10.89 -0.11
N ASN A 49 5.91 -10.81 -0.43
CA ASN A 49 4.99 -11.98 -0.39
C ASN A 49 4.83 -12.75 -1.72
N GLY A 50 5.80 -12.65 -2.64
CA GLY A 50 5.74 -13.28 -3.97
C GLY A 50 6.35 -14.69 -4.11
N GLU A 51 7.04 -15.23 -3.10
CA GLU A 51 7.74 -16.51 -3.20
C GLU A 51 7.15 -17.59 -2.27
N MET A 52 5.89 -17.99 -2.51
CA MET A 52 5.39 -19.33 -2.12
C MET A 52 3.99 -19.54 -2.72
N GLN A 53 3.97 -19.93 -3.99
CA GLN A 53 2.92 -20.74 -4.61
C GLN A 53 3.46 -21.23 -5.96
N GLY A 54 4.21 -22.34 -5.90
CA GLY A 54 4.33 -23.29 -7.00
C GLY A 54 3.29 -24.39 -6.84
#